data_AF-A0A382FTF8-F1
#
_entry.id   AF-A0A382FTF8-F1
#
_cell.length_a   1.000
_cell.length_b   1.000
_cell.length_c   1.000
_cell.angle_alpha   90.00
_cell.angle_beta   90.00
_cell.angle_gamma   90.00
#
_symmetry.space_group_name_H-M   'P 1'
#
loop_
_entity.id
_entity.type
_entity.pdbx_description
1 polymer ?
#
loop_
_entity_poly.entity_id
_entity_poly.type
_entity_poly.pdbx_seq_one_letter_code
_entity_poly.pdbx_strand_id
1 'polypeptide(L)'
;EETELADVTWSGNMFAKRPPSVFFGSDDRIYYSDYVADTLNIKSITLDGLDEKVVFKFSNATRAVISPDMKWIAFREYHRSFVTPFEYVGKTLTISAADKKGFTQRVDVRNDGDFMSWSKGGKTLSWTRGKYHYEKTLEDILKENKKVSKTDLAFTYNISKPETVIALTGVRVMTMNKNKLILDDATILIKSDEIIDVGRTVNIPKGAKVYDLTGRVVMPGIFDAHGHYGSTMSALNVIEQSLYGLKANLAYGVTTMYDVYGTTQKDFWVSDMLQRGDIVGPRLYSVGDPMFITKYRSKMHRPIKSLEDALEHVKFNKDHGAKAVKDYSNHTRSGRQYLAEASRQLGINIISESFGNPQMNMTQIVDGFTGLEHTMGLEPIYNDVIQLLKHSKLGITPTLIVVYNGPSGETYFHQTERLWEDKKLLQFFRKDELIRLRRPPFYWEDDHYSAQMGKTLKKLYDNGIKLHMGAHGQMMGVGAHWEMELFTHGGFSNYDAIEIATINGFAHHGLDHVLG
;
A
#
# COMPACT_ATOMS: atom_id res chain seq x y z
N GLU A 1 18.08 -12.19 -37.94
CA GLU A 1 17.03 -13.21 -37.83
C GLU A 1 16.94 -13.61 -36.37
N GLU A 2 15.74 -13.62 -35.82
CA GLU A 2 15.51 -14.19 -34.48
C GLU A 2 15.29 -15.70 -34.66
N THR A 3 16.03 -16.53 -33.93
CA THR A 3 15.86 -17.99 -33.95
C THR A 3 15.02 -18.38 -32.74
N GLU A 4 13.84 -18.92 -32.99
CA GLU A 4 13.01 -19.54 -31.95
C GLU A 4 13.62 -20.89 -31.56
N LEU A 5 13.96 -21.04 -30.27
CA LEU A 5 14.53 -22.29 -29.75
C LEU A 5 13.43 -23.19 -29.19
N ALA A 6 12.67 -22.68 -28.22
CA ALA A 6 11.60 -23.43 -27.58
C ALA A 6 10.44 -22.51 -27.15
N ASP A 7 9.23 -23.05 -27.22
CA ASP A 7 8.01 -22.45 -26.67
C ASP A 7 7.70 -23.01 -25.29
N VAL A 8 7.50 -22.13 -24.31
CA VAL A 8 7.12 -22.50 -22.95
C VAL A 8 5.78 -21.86 -22.57
N THR A 9 4.81 -22.69 -22.18
CA THR A 9 3.54 -22.19 -21.64
C THR A 9 3.72 -21.88 -20.15
N TRP A 10 3.54 -20.62 -19.77
CA TRP A 10 3.64 -20.18 -18.39
C TRP A 10 2.26 -20.11 -17.74
N SER A 11 2.06 -20.78 -16.61
CA SER A 11 0.74 -20.80 -15.93
C SER A 11 0.39 -19.49 -15.24
N GLY A 12 1.33 -18.53 -15.20
CA GLY A 12 1.14 -17.24 -14.54
C GLY A 12 1.16 -17.36 -13.02
N ASN A 13 1.45 -16.25 -12.34
CA ASN A 13 1.18 -16.15 -10.91
C ASN A 13 0.40 -14.87 -10.61
N MET A 14 -0.78 -15.04 -10.02
CA MET A 14 -1.62 -13.93 -9.52
C MET A 14 -0.93 -13.13 -8.41
N PHE A 15 0.00 -13.75 -7.67
CA PHE A 15 0.68 -13.21 -6.48
C PHE A 15 2.11 -12.73 -6.74
N ALA A 16 2.91 -13.45 -7.52
CA ALA A 16 4.31 -13.05 -7.76
C ALA A 16 4.44 -11.92 -8.79
N LYS A 17 3.44 -11.68 -9.66
CA LYS A 17 3.38 -10.59 -10.64
C LYS A 17 4.75 -10.27 -11.29
N ARG A 18 5.52 -11.32 -11.61
CA ARG A 18 6.91 -11.26 -12.10
C ARG A 18 7.05 -12.23 -13.26
N PRO A 19 7.90 -11.92 -14.26
CA PRO A 19 8.14 -12.84 -15.35
C PRO A 19 8.88 -14.07 -14.82
N PRO A 20 8.80 -15.20 -15.53
CA PRO A 20 9.64 -16.35 -15.22
C PRO A 20 11.12 -15.92 -15.24
N SER A 21 11.88 -16.41 -14.28
CA SER A 21 13.35 -16.35 -14.36
C SER A 21 13.78 -17.37 -15.38
N VAL A 22 14.47 -16.95 -16.45
CA VAL A 22 15.00 -17.84 -17.49
C VAL A 22 16.51 -17.90 -17.36
N PHE A 23 17.07 -19.10 -17.49
CA PHE A 23 18.50 -19.36 -17.40
C PHE A 23 18.90 -20.41 -18.44
N PHE A 24 19.89 -20.09 -19.26
CA PHE A 24 20.45 -21.02 -20.24
C PHE A 24 21.57 -21.83 -19.57
N GLY A 25 21.33 -23.12 -19.39
CA GLY A 25 22.26 -24.03 -18.77
C GLY A 25 23.44 -24.38 -19.67
N SER A 26 24.53 -24.82 -19.07
CA SER A 26 25.69 -25.37 -19.78
C SER A 26 25.47 -26.81 -20.28
N ASP A 27 24.29 -27.37 -20.06
CA ASP A 27 23.88 -28.74 -20.40
C ASP A 27 22.87 -28.79 -21.57
N ASP A 28 22.84 -27.76 -22.41
CA ASP A 28 21.91 -27.59 -23.54
C ASP A 28 20.43 -27.64 -23.13
N ARG A 29 20.13 -27.07 -21.96
CA ARG A 29 18.77 -26.91 -21.44
C ARG A 29 18.48 -25.47 -21.04
N ILE A 30 17.21 -25.11 -21.19
CA ILE A 30 16.66 -23.86 -20.68
C ILE A 30 15.98 -24.18 -19.35
N TYR A 31 16.38 -23.48 -18.29
CA TYR A 31 15.74 -23.52 -16.99
C TYR A 31 14.85 -22.32 -16.83
N TYR A 32 13.63 -22.55 -16.35
CA TYR A 32 12.71 -21.45 -16.13
C TYR A 32 11.83 -21.65 -14.91
N SER A 33 11.40 -20.54 -14.29
CA SER A 33 10.49 -20.61 -13.15
C SER A 33 9.04 -20.61 -13.54
N ASP A 34 8.24 -21.42 -12.84
CA ASP A 34 6.82 -21.58 -13.13
C ASP A 34 5.99 -21.82 -11.86
N TYR A 35 4.80 -21.25 -11.78
CA TYR A 35 3.93 -21.37 -10.62
C TYR A 35 2.81 -22.37 -10.87
N VAL A 36 2.96 -23.57 -10.32
CA VAL A 36 1.96 -24.64 -10.43
C VAL A 36 1.31 -24.82 -9.06
N ALA A 37 0.00 -24.64 -8.99
CA ALA A 37 -0.79 -24.76 -7.76
C ALA A 37 -0.18 -24.01 -6.56
N ASP A 38 0.14 -22.72 -6.76
CA ASP A 38 0.79 -21.85 -5.77
C ASP A 38 2.15 -22.36 -5.24
N THR A 39 2.84 -23.21 -6.00
CA THR A 39 4.22 -23.63 -5.69
C THR A 39 5.16 -23.11 -6.77
N LEU A 40 6.25 -22.46 -6.37
CA LEU A 40 7.29 -22.03 -7.29
C LEU A 40 8.10 -23.25 -7.71
N ASN A 41 8.13 -23.53 -9.00
CA ASN A 41 8.94 -24.59 -9.58
C ASN A 41 10.10 -23.98 -10.37
N ILE A 42 11.21 -24.71 -10.44
CA ILE A 42 12.18 -24.56 -11.52
C ILE A 42 12.01 -25.76 -12.42
N LYS A 43 11.61 -25.49 -13.66
CA LYS A 43 11.51 -26.47 -14.74
C LYS A 43 12.73 -26.39 -15.63
N SER A 44 12.99 -27.44 -16.38
CA SER A 44 13.99 -27.45 -17.45
C SER A 44 13.39 -28.04 -18.71
N ILE A 45 13.80 -27.55 -19.87
CA ILE A 45 13.39 -28.02 -21.18
C ILE A 45 14.62 -28.06 -22.11
N THR A 46 14.67 -29.01 -23.03
CA THR A 46 15.69 -29.05 -24.08
C THR A 46 15.54 -27.87 -25.04
N LEU A 47 16.62 -27.52 -25.75
CA LEU A 47 16.62 -26.43 -26.73
C LEU A 47 15.61 -26.63 -27.88
N ASP A 48 15.13 -27.85 -28.12
CA ASP A 48 14.12 -28.18 -29.12
C ASP A 48 12.67 -28.21 -28.57
N GLY A 49 12.50 -27.93 -27.27
CA GLY A 49 11.19 -27.90 -26.61
C GLY A 49 10.56 -29.27 -26.29
N LEU A 50 11.25 -30.39 -26.52
CA LEU A 50 10.61 -31.72 -26.49
C LEU A 50 10.63 -32.43 -25.12
N ASP A 51 11.56 -32.07 -24.23
CA ASP A 51 11.75 -32.78 -22.95
C ASP A 51 11.65 -31.84 -21.75
N GLU A 52 10.43 -31.47 -21.35
CA GLU A 52 10.17 -30.68 -20.14
C GLU A 52 10.17 -31.53 -18.87
N LYS A 53 10.86 -31.04 -17.82
CA LYS A 53 10.95 -31.69 -16.50
C LYS A 53 10.86 -30.68 -15.37
N VAL A 54 10.25 -31.06 -14.25
CA VAL A 54 10.30 -30.28 -13.00
C VAL A 54 11.55 -30.67 -12.21
N VAL A 55 12.45 -29.71 -12.00
CA VAL A 55 13.75 -29.93 -11.35
C VAL A 55 13.67 -29.62 -9.85
N PHE A 56 13.10 -28.46 -9.49
CA PHE A 56 12.92 -28.04 -8.11
C PHE A 56 11.49 -27.59 -7.84
N LYS A 57 11.02 -27.85 -6.61
CA LYS A 57 9.80 -27.30 -6.01
C LYS A 57 10.18 -26.50 -4.77
N PHE A 58 9.80 -25.24 -4.73
CA PHE A 58 9.99 -24.37 -3.58
C PHE A 58 8.65 -24.13 -2.88
N SER A 59 8.48 -24.74 -1.71
CA SER A 59 7.17 -24.82 -1.03
C SER A 59 6.58 -23.42 -0.77
N ASN A 60 7.42 -22.49 -0.30
CA ASN A 60 6.98 -21.15 0.11
C ASN A 60 7.76 -20.01 -0.57
N ALA A 61 8.67 -20.32 -1.51
CA ALA A 61 9.47 -19.27 -2.14
C ALA A 61 8.66 -18.47 -3.15
N THR A 62 9.04 -17.19 -3.30
CA THR A 62 8.48 -16.24 -4.27
C THR A 62 9.40 -15.99 -5.47
N ARG A 63 10.68 -16.36 -5.35
CA ARG A 63 11.71 -16.17 -6.38
C ARG A 63 12.81 -17.22 -6.19
N ALA A 64 13.39 -17.70 -7.29
CA ALA A 64 14.60 -18.51 -7.31
C ALA A 64 15.45 -18.11 -8.52
N VAL A 65 16.78 -18.07 -8.36
CA VAL A 65 17.75 -17.66 -9.39
C VAL A 65 18.95 -18.60 -9.34
N ILE A 66 19.21 -19.28 -10.44
CA ILE A 66 20.31 -20.25 -10.59
C ILE A 66 21.63 -19.49 -10.78
N SER A 67 22.70 -19.97 -10.16
CA SER A 67 24.05 -19.42 -10.34
C SER A 67 24.60 -19.74 -11.73
N PRO A 68 25.41 -18.87 -12.35
CA PRO A 68 25.93 -19.09 -13.69
C PRO A 68 26.76 -20.37 -13.87
N ASP A 69 27.34 -20.89 -12.78
CA ASP A 69 28.10 -22.14 -12.79
C ASP A 69 27.23 -23.38 -12.51
N MET A 70 25.91 -23.21 -12.37
CA MET A 70 24.91 -24.24 -12.09
C MET A 70 25.19 -25.06 -10.83
N LYS A 71 25.84 -24.46 -9.82
CA LYS A 71 26.12 -25.12 -8.54
C LYS A 71 25.18 -24.70 -7.41
N TRP A 72 24.50 -23.55 -7.55
CA TRP A 72 23.69 -22.97 -6.49
C TRP A 72 22.41 -22.35 -7.04
N ILE A 73 21.40 -22.28 -6.18
CA ILE A 73 20.19 -21.51 -6.38
C ILE A 73 20.03 -20.57 -5.20
N ALA A 74 19.91 -19.27 -5.48
CA ALA A 74 19.45 -18.29 -4.49
C ALA A 74 17.94 -18.17 -4.59
N PHE A 75 17.23 -18.26 -3.46
CA PHE A 75 15.77 -18.19 -3.43
C PHE A 75 15.26 -17.34 -2.27
N ARG A 76 14.08 -16.74 -2.47
CA ARG A 76 13.44 -15.86 -1.48
C ARG A 76 12.19 -16.52 -0.94
N GLU A 77 12.12 -16.72 0.37
CA GLU A 77 11.01 -17.34 1.09
C GLU A 77 10.61 -16.44 2.26
N TYR A 78 9.33 -16.08 2.37
CA TYR A 78 8.80 -15.18 3.42
C TYR A 78 9.64 -13.90 3.65
N HIS A 79 9.96 -13.21 2.55
CA HIS A 79 10.81 -12.00 2.52
C HIS A 79 12.27 -12.18 2.94
N ARG A 80 12.74 -13.43 3.05
CA ARG A 80 14.09 -13.79 3.49
C ARG A 80 14.83 -14.54 2.39
N SER A 81 16.14 -14.38 2.32
CA SER A 81 16.95 -14.87 1.20
C SER A 81 17.79 -16.05 1.64
N PHE A 82 17.83 -17.10 0.83
CA PHE A 82 18.55 -18.34 1.12
C PHE A 82 19.29 -18.84 -0.11
N VAL A 83 20.28 -19.71 0.10
CA VAL A 83 20.92 -20.48 -0.96
C VAL A 83 20.76 -21.98 -0.73
N THR A 84 20.70 -22.73 -1.82
CA THR A 84 20.69 -24.20 -1.82
C THR A 84 21.55 -24.72 -2.97
N PRO A 85 22.23 -25.87 -2.85
CA PRO A 85 22.94 -26.50 -3.96
C PRO A 85 22.01 -26.80 -5.13
N PHE A 86 22.51 -26.62 -6.33
CA PHE A 86 21.90 -27.15 -7.54
C PHE A 86 22.40 -28.58 -7.74
N GLU A 87 21.72 -29.55 -7.15
CA GLU A 87 22.04 -30.98 -7.30
C GLU A 87 20.86 -31.70 -7.95
N TYR A 88 20.88 -31.87 -9.28
CA TYR A 88 19.85 -32.66 -9.94
C TYR A 88 20.22 -34.15 -9.93
N VAL A 89 19.52 -34.94 -9.11
CA VAL A 89 19.75 -36.40 -8.95
C VAL A 89 18.69 -37.24 -9.68
N GLY A 90 18.14 -36.74 -10.80
CA GLY A 90 17.13 -37.46 -11.59
C GLY A 90 15.73 -37.51 -10.97
N LYS A 91 15.48 -36.78 -9.88
CA LYS A 91 14.17 -36.60 -9.24
C LYS A 91 13.96 -35.14 -8.87
N THR A 92 12.71 -34.71 -8.84
CA THR A 92 12.34 -33.36 -8.39
C THR A 92 12.69 -33.17 -6.91
N LEU A 93 13.51 -32.17 -6.59
CA LEU A 93 13.83 -31.80 -5.22
C LEU A 93 12.84 -30.79 -4.65
N THR A 94 12.41 -30.98 -3.41
CA THR A 94 11.56 -30.01 -2.70
C THR A 94 12.38 -29.25 -1.66
N ILE A 95 12.42 -27.92 -1.78
CA ILE A 95 13.20 -27.02 -0.94
C ILE A 95 12.27 -26.09 -0.15
N SER A 96 12.55 -25.90 1.14
CA SER A 96 11.96 -24.85 1.97
C SER A 96 12.74 -24.70 3.27
N ALA A 97 13.17 -23.48 3.56
CA ALA A 97 13.81 -23.15 4.82
C ALA A 97 12.81 -23.21 5.98
N ALA A 98 11.57 -22.74 5.76
CA ALA A 98 10.55 -22.73 6.81
C ALA A 98 10.05 -24.13 7.17
N ASP A 99 9.90 -25.00 6.17
CA ASP A 99 9.42 -26.37 6.35
C ASP A 99 10.57 -27.38 6.58
N LYS A 100 11.83 -26.89 6.66
CA LYS A 100 13.05 -27.69 6.85
C LYS A 100 13.21 -28.80 5.80
N LYS A 101 12.97 -28.49 4.53
CA LYS A 101 13.10 -29.41 3.39
C LYS A 101 14.32 -29.05 2.54
N GLY A 102 15.19 -30.02 2.31
CA GLY A 102 16.45 -29.84 1.59
C GLY A 102 17.47 -29.01 2.38
N PHE A 103 18.66 -28.83 1.81
CA PHE A 103 19.66 -27.92 2.37
C PHE A 103 19.27 -26.47 2.08
N THR A 104 19.34 -25.61 3.08
CA THR A 104 19.12 -24.17 2.92
C THR A 104 20.06 -23.39 3.84
N GLN A 105 20.75 -22.39 3.32
CA GLN A 105 21.58 -21.47 4.10
C GLN A 105 21.06 -20.05 3.99
N ARG A 106 20.89 -19.35 5.12
CA ARG A 106 20.44 -17.95 5.14
C ARG A 106 21.53 -17.03 4.59
N VAL A 107 21.19 -16.17 3.64
CA VAL A 107 22.13 -15.23 3.00
C VAL A 107 22.58 -14.17 3.99
N ASP A 108 21.63 -13.42 4.55
CA ASP A 108 21.90 -12.39 5.56
C ASP A 108 20.68 -12.21 6.46
N VAL A 109 20.90 -12.04 7.77
CA VAL A 109 19.81 -11.87 8.74
C VAL A 109 19.35 -10.41 8.81
N ARG A 110 20.23 -9.45 8.55
CA ARG A 110 19.95 -8.02 8.81
C ARG A 110 19.60 -7.24 7.57
N ASN A 111 19.97 -7.73 6.39
CA ASN A 111 19.97 -6.95 5.16
C ASN A 111 19.20 -7.61 4.01
N ASP A 112 18.28 -8.53 4.28
CA ASP A 112 17.47 -9.15 3.22
C ASP A 112 16.81 -8.12 2.30
N GLY A 113 16.74 -8.46 1.02
CA GLY A 113 16.31 -7.59 -0.06
C GLY A 113 15.55 -8.31 -1.16
N ASP A 114 15.46 -7.62 -2.30
CA ASP A 114 14.86 -8.08 -3.53
C ASP A 114 15.90 -8.11 -4.66
N PHE A 115 15.48 -8.57 -5.85
CA PHE A 115 16.28 -8.54 -7.08
C PHE A 115 17.66 -9.23 -6.96
N MET A 116 17.67 -10.42 -6.34
CA MET A 116 18.89 -11.22 -6.22
C MET A 116 19.50 -11.56 -7.59
N SER A 117 20.82 -11.42 -7.70
CA SER A 117 21.59 -11.76 -8.89
C SER A 117 22.97 -12.32 -8.51
N TRP A 118 23.50 -13.20 -9.34
CA TRP A 118 24.81 -13.81 -9.15
C TRP A 118 25.88 -13.12 -9.99
N SER A 119 27.10 -13.00 -9.46
CA SER A 119 28.26 -12.58 -10.25
C SER A 119 28.62 -13.60 -11.33
N LYS A 120 29.38 -13.14 -12.35
CA LYS A 120 29.94 -14.00 -13.42
C LYS A 120 30.83 -15.08 -12.78
N GLY A 121 30.30 -16.28 -12.63
CA GLY A 121 30.96 -17.42 -11.96
C GLY A 121 30.37 -17.83 -10.60
N GLY A 122 29.24 -17.24 -10.16
CA GLY A 122 28.46 -17.74 -9.02
C GLY A 122 29.08 -17.54 -7.64
N LYS A 123 30.17 -16.76 -7.53
CA LYS A 123 30.92 -16.60 -6.26
C LYS A 123 30.35 -15.55 -5.31
N THR A 124 29.59 -14.60 -5.83
CA THR A 124 29.01 -13.49 -5.07
C THR A 124 27.54 -13.37 -5.42
N LEU A 125 26.71 -13.25 -4.39
CA LEU A 125 25.30 -12.92 -4.52
C LEU A 125 25.12 -11.43 -4.23
N SER A 126 24.39 -10.73 -5.08
CA SER A 126 24.02 -9.34 -4.89
C SER A 126 22.50 -9.16 -4.86
N TRP A 127 22.02 -8.12 -4.18
CA TRP A 127 20.60 -7.80 -4.06
C TRP A 127 20.42 -6.32 -3.70
N THR A 128 19.18 -5.82 -3.75
CA THR A 128 18.87 -4.42 -3.37
C THR A 128 17.79 -4.34 -2.29
N ARG A 129 17.82 -3.26 -1.51
CA ARG A 129 16.81 -2.94 -0.50
C ARG A 129 16.76 -1.43 -0.32
N GLY A 130 15.64 -0.83 -0.71
CA GLY A 130 15.51 0.62 -0.80
C GLY A 130 16.65 1.21 -1.64
N LYS A 131 17.34 2.21 -1.10
CA LYS A 131 18.48 2.87 -1.75
C LYS A 131 19.80 2.09 -1.73
N TYR A 132 19.86 0.89 -1.16
CA TYR A 132 21.12 0.18 -0.96
C TYR A 132 21.28 -1.01 -1.91
N HIS A 133 22.49 -1.14 -2.45
CA HIS A 133 22.99 -2.35 -3.10
C HIS A 133 23.84 -3.14 -2.11
N TYR A 134 23.64 -4.45 -2.06
CA TYR A 134 24.35 -5.35 -1.17
C TYR A 134 25.03 -6.45 -1.96
N GLU A 135 26.20 -6.86 -1.50
CA GLU A 135 26.91 -8.02 -2.04
C GLU A 135 27.51 -8.87 -0.93
N LYS A 136 27.44 -10.19 -1.09
CA LYS A 136 28.03 -11.15 -0.15
C LYS A 136 28.59 -12.34 -0.89
N THR A 137 29.79 -12.77 -0.51
CA THR A 137 30.41 -13.95 -1.12
C THR A 137 29.66 -15.20 -0.67
N LEU A 138 29.59 -16.20 -1.55
CA LEU A 138 29.02 -17.50 -1.21
C LEU A 138 29.76 -18.13 -0.02
N GLU A 139 31.08 -17.99 0.04
CA GLU A 139 31.88 -18.47 1.17
C GLU A 139 31.44 -17.83 2.49
N ASP A 140 31.22 -16.52 2.51
CA ASP A 140 30.72 -15.81 3.69
C ASP A 140 29.29 -16.22 4.05
N ILE A 141 28.44 -16.54 3.06
CA ILE A 141 27.09 -17.07 3.30
C ILE A 141 27.16 -18.44 3.97
N LEU A 142 27.97 -19.36 3.41
CA LEU A 142 28.10 -20.74 3.90
C LEU A 142 28.78 -20.83 5.27
N LYS A 143 29.68 -19.90 5.59
CA LYS A 143 30.34 -19.80 6.90
C LYS A 143 29.58 -18.92 7.91
N GLU A 144 28.42 -18.39 7.53
CA GLU A 144 27.62 -17.47 8.36
C GLU A 144 28.39 -16.20 8.81
N ASN A 145 29.36 -15.77 8.01
CA ASN A 145 30.09 -14.55 8.28
C ASN A 145 29.18 -13.33 8.17
N LYS A 146 29.37 -12.36 9.07
CA LYS A 146 28.59 -11.10 9.09
C LYS A 146 29.05 -10.09 8.04
N LYS A 147 30.11 -10.40 7.28
CA LYS A 147 30.67 -9.52 6.27
C LYS A 147 29.69 -9.39 5.10
N VAL A 148 29.30 -8.16 4.78
CA VAL A 148 28.46 -7.81 3.64
C VAL A 148 28.91 -6.47 3.10
N SER A 149 29.09 -6.36 1.79
CA SER A 149 29.31 -5.08 1.11
C SER A 149 27.99 -4.33 1.05
N LYS A 150 28.01 -3.02 1.31
CA LYS A 150 26.83 -2.16 1.27
C LYS A 150 27.18 -0.85 0.57
N THR A 151 26.53 -0.60 -0.56
CA THR A 151 26.72 0.61 -1.37
C THR A 151 25.42 1.42 -1.37
N ASP A 152 25.50 2.72 -1.09
CA ASP A 152 24.37 3.65 -1.21
C ASP A 152 24.21 4.07 -2.67
N LEU A 153 23.04 3.83 -3.25
CA LEU A 153 22.66 4.17 -4.62
C LEU A 153 21.79 5.43 -4.68
N ALA A 154 21.56 6.13 -3.56
CA ALA A 154 20.73 7.33 -3.58
C ALA A 154 21.35 8.43 -4.45
N PHE A 155 20.47 9.11 -5.18
CA PHE A 155 20.75 10.33 -5.89
C PHE A 155 19.70 11.38 -5.49
N THR A 156 20.03 12.64 -5.68
CA THR A 156 19.11 13.75 -5.43
C THR A 156 18.41 14.16 -6.72
N TYR A 157 17.17 14.64 -6.60
CA TYR A 157 16.42 15.22 -7.70
C TYR A 157 15.62 16.43 -7.19
N ASN A 158 15.26 17.34 -8.11
CA ASN A 158 14.44 18.50 -7.78
C ASN A 158 12.96 18.10 -7.75
N ILE A 159 12.27 18.46 -6.68
CA ILE A 159 10.81 18.34 -6.58
C ILE A 159 10.20 19.45 -7.47
N SER A 160 9.15 19.10 -8.22
CA SER A 160 8.43 20.05 -9.05
C SER A 160 7.74 21.09 -8.17
N LYS A 161 8.06 22.36 -8.40
CA LYS A 161 7.42 23.51 -7.75
C LYS A 161 7.04 24.53 -8.81
N PRO A 162 5.79 25.02 -8.83
CA PRO A 162 5.42 26.09 -9.74
C PRO A 162 6.07 27.41 -9.31
N GLU A 163 6.34 28.30 -10.26
CA GLU A 163 6.82 29.68 -9.98
C GLU A 163 5.70 30.71 -9.97
N THR A 164 4.46 30.28 -10.22
CA THR A 164 3.30 31.15 -10.38
C THR A 164 2.82 31.72 -9.05
N VAL A 165 2.34 32.97 -9.10
CA VAL A 165 1.53 33.57 -8.03
C VAL A 165 0.07 33.53 -8.48
N ILE A 166 -0.80 32.95 -7.66
CA ILE A 166 -2.24 32.78 -7.93
C ILE A 166 -3.04 33.48 -6.83
N ALA A 167 -4.08 34.21 -7.20
CA ALA A 167 -5.07 34.75 -6.27
C ALA A 167 -6.44 34.15 -6.58
N LEU A 168 -7.09 33.56 -5.58
CA LEU A 168 -8.48 33.08 -5.66
C LEU A 168 -9.36 34.09 -4.90
N THR A 169 -10.21 34.85 -5.59
CA THR A 169 -10.95 35.99 -5.00
C THR A 169 -12.45 35.68 -4.87
N GLY A 170 -13.12 36.35 -3.92
CA GLY A 170 -14.57 36.25 -3.73
C GLY A 170 -15.04 34.92 -3.12
N VAL A 171 -14.13 34.15 -2.51
CA VAL A 171 -14.43 32.79 -2.05
C VAL A 171 -14.92 32.75 -0.61
N ARG A 172 -15.77 31.76 -0.32
CA ARG A 172 -16.02 31.33 1.05
C ARG A 172 -15.01 30.25 1.45
N VAL A 173 -14.16 30.52 2.43
CA VAL A 173 -13.07 29.60 2.84
C VAL A 173 -13.46 28.85 4.09
N MET A 174 -13.47 27.51 3.99
CA MET A 174 -13.56 26.63 5.14
C MET A 174 -12.15 26.35 5.65
N THR A 175 -11.74 26.98 6.76
CA THR A 175 -10.34 26.95 7.20
C THR A 175 -9.90 25.63 7.84
N MET A 176 -10.86 24.80 8.28
CA MET A 176 -10.62 23.58 9.07
C MET A 176 -9.82 23.80 10.37
N ASN A 177 -9.67 25.05 10.81
CA ASN A 177 -8.98 25.34 12.06
C ASN A 177 -9.81 24.89 13.28
N LYS A 178 -9.17 24.85 14.45
CA LYS A 178 -9.80 24.41 15.71
C LYS A 178 -11.08 25.18 16.08
N ASN A 179 -11.20 26.43 15.63
CA ASN A 179 -12.36 27.28 15.89
C ASN A 179 -13.47 27.13 14.84
N LYS A 180 -13.28 26.24 13.87
CA LYS A 180 -14.18 26.03 12.72
C LYS A 180 -14.49 27.33 11.97
N LEU A 181 -13.50 28.22 11.85
CA LEU A 181 -13.66 29.54 11.23
C LEU A 181 -13.99 29.41 9.74
N ILE A 182 -15.01 30.13 9.32
CA ILE A 182 -15.39 30.30 7.91
C ILE A 182 -15.19 31.76 7.54
N LEU A 183 -14.45 32.01 6.45
CA LEU A 183 -14.19 33.35 5.94
C LEU A 183 -15.02 33.58 4.69
N ASP A 184 -15.99 34.50 4.74
CA ASP A 184 -16.76 34.92 3.57
C ASP A 184 -16.08 36.10 2.86
N ASP A 185 -16.24 36.13 1.52
CA ASP A 185 -15.68 37.14 0.63
C ASP A 185 -14.17 37.32 0.80
N ALA A 186 -13.47 36.18 0.89
CA ALA A 186 -12.04 36.14 1.09
C ALA A 186 -11.28 36.02 -0.23
N THR A 187 -10.02 36.44 -0.18
CA THR A 187 -9.00 36.15 -1.17
C THR A 187 -8.00 35.17 -0.57
N ILE A 188 -7.61 34.14 -1.32
CA ILE A 188 -6.49 33.24 -1.01
C ILE A 188 -5.35 33.58 -1.97
N LEU A 189 -4.20 33.97 -1.44
CA LEU A 189 -2.99 34.23 -2.21
C LEU A 189 -2.01 33.06 -2.07
N ILE A 190 -1.68 32.46 -3.21
CA ILE A 190 -0.79 31.30 -3.32
C ILE A 190 0.45 31.75 -4.08
N LYS A 191 1.63 31.45 -3.55
CA LYS A 191 2.90 31.64 -4.24
C LYS A 191 3.63 30.32 -4.29
N SER A 192 3.96 29.88 -5.49
CA SER A 192 4.53 28.55 -5.70
C SER A 192 3.60 27.46 -5.14
N ASP A 193 4.05 26.70 -4.14
CA ASP A 193 3.33 25.61 -3.50
C ASP A 193 2.75 25.96 -2.13
N GLU A 194 2.77 27.24 -1.74
CA GLU A 194 2.37 27.70 -0.41
C GLU A 194 1.25 28.75 -0.45
N ILE A 195 0.33 28.67 0.51
CA ILE A 195 -0.64 29.72 0.80
C ILE A 195 0.07 30.77 1.65
N ILE A 196 0.23 31.99 1.13
CA ILE A 196 0.99 33.06 1.80
C ILE A 196 0.09 34.09 2.48
N ASP A 197 -1.19 34.20 2.09
CA ASP A 197 -2.15 35.09 2.74
C ASP A 197 -3.61 34.62 2.48
N VAL A 198 -4.48 34.85 3.47
CA VAL A 198 -5.93 34.56 3.38
C VAL A 198 -6.72 35.59 4.16
N GLY A 199 -7.65 36.28 3.50
CA GLY A 199 -8.53 37.23 4.18
C GLY A 199 -9.34 38.10 3.23
N ARG A 200 -10.14 39.01 3.78
CA ARG A 200 -10.94 39.96 2.98
C ARG A 200 -10.08 41.02 2.29
N THR A 201 -8.99 41.42 2.95
CA THR A 201 -8.08 42.46 2.45
C THR A 201 -6.70 41.87 2.22
N VAL A 202 -6.53 41.23 1.06
CA VAL A 202 -5.24 40.65 0.63
C VAL A 202 -4.66 41.48 -0.50
N ASN A 203 -3.39 41.87 -0.37
CA ASN A 203 -2.70 42.63 -1.42
C ASN A 203 -2.25 41.69 -2.54
N ILE A 204 -2.95 41.70 -3.67
CA ILE A 204 -2.63 40.87 -4.83
C ILE A 204 -1.47 41.51 -5.61
N PRO A 205 -0.29 40.86 -5.71
CA PRO A 205 0.85 41.43 -6.44
C PRO A 205 0.55 41.60 -7.95
N LYS A 206 1.19 42.60 -8.58
CA LYS A 206 1.14 42.76 -10.04
C LYS A 206 1.69 41.50 -10.72
N GLY A 207 0.97 40.97 -11.71
CA GLY A 207 1.35 39.76 -12.44
C GLY A 207 0.84 38.46 -11.82
N ALA A 208 0.17 38.50 -10.66
CA ALA A 208 -0.53 37.33 -10.14
C ALA A 208 -1.68 36.92 -11.08
N LYS A 209 -1.88 35.62 -11.24
CA LYS A 209 -3.03 35.07 -11.97
C LYS A 209 -4.25 35.08 -11.06
N VAL A 210 -5.22 35.92 -11.39
CA VAL A 210 -6.44 36.08 -10.59
C VAL A 210 -7.55 35.18 -11.13
N TYR A 211 -8.17 34.41 -10.25
CA TYR A 211 -9.40 33.66 -10.52
C TYR A 211 -10.51 34.20 -9.62
N ASP A 212 -11.50 34.83 -10.24
CA ASP A 212 -12.74 35.18 -9.56
C ASP A 212 -13.59 33.93 -9.37
N LEU A 213 -13.77 33.55 -8.12
CA LEU A 213 -14.52 32.38 -7.70
C LEU A 213 -15.70 32.80 -6.79
N THR A 214 -16.25 33.99 -7.03
CA THR A 214 -17.44 34.49 -6.34
C THR A 214 -18.56 33.43 -6.30
N GLY A 215 -19.11 33.20 -5.11
CA GLY A 215 -20.14 32.20 -4.87
C GLY A 215 -19.64 30.75 -4.77
N ARG A 216 -18.32 30.52 -4.83
CA ARG A 216 -17.71 29.20 -4.59
C ARG A 216 -17.24 29.07 -3.15
N VAL A 217 -17.18 27.82 -2.70
CA VAL A 217 -16.58 27.43 -1.42
C VAL A 217 -15.22 26.79 -1.71
N VAL A 218 -14.21 27.16 -0.93
CA VAL A 218 -12.88 26.54 -0.94
C VAL A 218 -12.66 25.81 0.39
N MET A 219 -12.22 24.57 0.29
CA MET A 219 -11.79 23.73 1.42
C MET A 219 -10.38 23.19 1.14
N PRO A 220 -9.66 22.74 2.18
CA PRO A 220 -8.43 21.97 2.00
C PRO A 220 -8.66 20.75 1.11
N GLY A 221 -7.62 20.32 0.40
CA GLY A 221 -7.71 19.13 -0.44
C GLY A 221 -7.94 17.87 0.40
N ILE A 222 -8.69 16.92 -0.15
CA ILE A 222 -9.08 15.70 0.56
C ILE A 222 -7.84 14.81 0.79
N PHE A 223 -7.75 14.26 2.01
CA PHE A 223 -6.83 13.20 2.40
C PHE A 223 -7.57 11.87 2.43
N ASP A 224 -7.24 10.96 1.52
CA ASP A 224 -7.70 9.56 1.57
C ASP A 224 -6.72 8.71 2.39
N ALA A 225 -7.09 8.39 3.65
CA ALA A 225 -6.22 7.69 4.61
C ALA A 225 -6.20 6.16 4.41
N HIS A 226 -7.09 5.65 3.55
CA HIS A 226 -7.11 4.26 3.11
C HIS A 226 -7.29 4.26 1.59
N GLY A 227 -6.31 4.81 0.89
CA GLY A 227 -6.38 4.97 -0.55
C GLY A 227 -5.85 3.74 -1.29
N HIS A 228 -6.50 3.38 -2.39
CA HIS A 228 -5.92 2.50 -3.41
C HIS A 228 -6.19 3.11 -4.77
N TYR A 229 -5.15 3.33 -5.58
CA TYR A 229 -5.27 4.04 -6.86
C TYR A 229 -5.39 3.11 -8.08
N GLY A 230 -5.75 1.84 -7.87
CA GLY A 230 -6.28 0.98 -8.94
C GLY A 230 -5.24 0.54 -9.95
N SER A 231 -3.97 0.50 -9.54
CA SER A 231 -2.86 0.12 -10.40
C SER A 231 -2.55 -1.37 -10.25
N THR A 232 -2.84 -2.13 -11.29
CA THR A 232 -2.32 -3.49 -11.43
C THR A 232 -0.82 -3.42 -11.64
N MET A 233 -0.05 -4.07 -10.78
CA MET A 233 1.38 -4.25 -11.03
C MET A 233 1.54 -5.16 -12.24
N SER A 234 2.15 -4.64 -13.31
CA SER A 234 2.46 -5.39 -14.52
C SER A 234 3.25 -6.66 -14.16
N ALA A 235 2.93 -7.77 -14.83
CA ALA A 235 3.69 -9.01 -14.67
C ALA A 235 5.17 -8.87 -15.01
N LEU A 236 5.57 -7.78 -15.70
CA LEU A 236 6.96 -7.46 -16.05
C LEU A 236 7.63 -6.48 -15.06
N ASN A 237 6.97 -6.11 -13.96
CA ASN A 237 7.35 -4.97 -13.11
C ASN A 237 7.49 -3.64 -13.88
N VAL A 238 6.79 -3.50 -15.00
CA VAL A 238 6.70 -2.22 -15.71
C VAL A 238 5.74 -1.32 -14.95
N ILE A 239 6.24 -0.15 -14.53
CA ILE A 239 5.40 0.87 -13.90
C ILE A 239 4.73 1.67 -15.02
N GLU A 240 3.40 1.59 -15.09
CA GLU A 240 2.62 2.40 -16.02
C GLU A 240 2.81 3.89 -15.71
N GLN A 241 3.09 4.69 -16.74
CA GLN A 241 3.24 6.14 -16.59
C GLN A 241 1.91 6.90 -16.68
N SER A 242 0.81 6.21 -17.01
CA SER A 242 -0.53 6.80 -17.02
C SER A 242 -1.47 6.02 -16.12
N LEU A 243 -1.37 6.28 -14.82
CA LEU A 243 -2.18 5.66 -13.78
C LEU A 243 -3.53 6.39 -13.68
N TYR A 244 -4.58 5.82 -14.29
CA TYR A 244 -5.90 6.46 -14.36
C TYR A 244 -6.48 6.78 -12.98
N GLY A 245 -6.29 5.89 -11.99
CA GLY A 245 -6.85 6.06 -10.65
C GLY A 245 -6.27 7.26 -9.91
N LEU A 246 -4.98 7.59 -10.10
CA LEU A 246 -4.39 8.83 -9.56
C LEU A 246 -5.04 10.07 -10.19
N LYS A 247 -5.21 10.08 -11.52
CA LYS A 247 -5.87 11.18 -12.23
C LYS A 247 -7.32 11.35 -11.79
N ALA A 248 -8.06 10.24 -11.64
CA ALA A 248 -9.44 10.23 -11.15
C ALA A 248 -9.52 10.80 -9.73
N ASN A 249 -8.71 10.30 -8.79
CA ASN A 249 -8.66 10.81 -7.41
C ASN A 249 -8.41 12.32 -7.37
N LEU A 250 -7.41 12.81 -8.12
CA LEU A 250 -7.11 14.24 -8.18
C LEU A 250 -8.26 15.06 -8.78
N ALA A 251 -8.90 14.57 -9.85
CA ALA A 251 -10.04 15.25 -10.48
C ALA A 251 -11.27 15.35 -9.55
N TYR A 252 -11.34 14.49 -8.53
CA TYR A 252 -12.37 14.52 -7.48
C TYR A 252 -11.89 15.23 -6.21
N GLY A 253 -10.73 15.91 -6.23
CA GLY A 253 -10.28 16.76 -5.12
C GLY A 253 -9.49 16.03 -4.04
N VAL A 254 -9.18 14.74 -4.22
CA VAL A 254 -8.19 14.03 -3.39
C VAL A 254 -6.80 14.53 -3.77
N THR A 255 -6.11 15.22 -2.86
CA THR A 255 -4.78 15.78 -3.13
C THR A 255 -3.68 15.05 -2.38
N THR A 256 -4.04 14.20 -1.41
CA THR A 256 -3.12 13.34 -0.66
C THR A 256 -3.77 11.98 -0.41
N MET A 257 -2.99 10.92 -0.55
CA MET A 257 -3.41 9.54 -0.32
C MET A 257 -2.38 8.82 0.55
N TYR A 258 -2.87 7.93 1.42
CA TYR A 258 -2.06 6.94 2.10
C TYR A 258 -2.49 5.53 1.65
N ASP A 259 -1.62 4.87 0.90
CA ASP A 259 -1.84 3.50 0.46
C ASP A 259 -1.40 2.51 1.56
N VAL A 260 -2.40 1.84 2.15
CA VAL A 260 -2.22 0.89 3.25
C VAL A 260 -2.17 -0.57 2.78
N TYR A 261 -2.14 -0.80 1.46
CA TYR A 261 -2.02 -2.12 0.83
C TYR A 261 -1.13 -2.03 -0.43
N GLY A 262 0.00 -1.35 -0.26
CA GLY A 262 0.90 -1.02 -1.33
C GLY A 262 1.85 -2.15 -1.75
N THR A 263 2.86 -1.76 -2.54
CA THR A 263 4.06 -2.59 -2.76
C THR A 263 5.34 -1.77 -2.63
N THR A 264 6.37 -2.37 -2.03
CA THR A 264 7.68 -1.71 -1.88
C THR A 264 8.39 -1.44 -3.21
N GLN A 265 7.96 -2.10 -4.29
CA GLN A 265 8.57 -2.02 -5.62
C GLN A 265 7.95 -0.95 -6.51
N LYS A 266 6.74 -0.47 -6.20
CA LYS A 266 5.99 0.44 -7.06
C LYS A 266 5.71 1.77 -6.38
N ASP A 267 5.12 1.77 -5.19
CA ASP A 267 4.48 2.99 -4.67
C ASP A 267 5.47 4.09 -4.31
N PHE A 268 6.66 3.73 -3.83
CA PHE A 268 7.71 4.71 -3.54
C PHE A 268 8.25 5.36 -4.81
N TRP A 269 8.37 4.59 -5.90
CA TRP A 269 8.73 5.12 -7.22
C TRP A 269 7.63 6.02 -7.79
N VAL A 270 6.36 5.62 -7.66
CA VAL A 270 5.21 6.45 -8.06
C VAL A 270 5.18 7.74 -7.24
N SER A 271 5.46 7.68 -5.93
CA SER A 271 5.57 8.85 -5.06
C SER A 271 6.68 9.79 -5.51
N ASP A 272 7.86 9.27 -5.86
CA ASP A 272 8.96 10.07 -6.39
C ASP A 272 8.60 10.72 -7.74
N MET A 273 7.96 9.97 -8.65
CA MET A 273 7.52 10.50 -9.95
C MET A 273 6.46 11.61 -9.81
N LEU A 274 5.53 11.47 -8.85
CA LEU A 274 4.57 12.51 -8.51
C LEU A 274 5.26 13.77 -7.96
N GLN A 275 6.22 13.60 -7.05
CA GLN A 275 6.98 14.72 -6.48
C GLN A 275 7.86 15.41 -7.54
N ARG A 276 8.49 14.66 -8.43
CA ARG A 276 9.28 15.20 -9.55
C ARG A 276 8.41 15.83 -10.65
N GLY A 277 7.10 15.59 -10.64
CA GLY A 277 6.15 16.12 -11.61
C GLY A 277 6.12 15.38 -12.95
N ASP A 278 6.64 14.15 -13.01
CA ASP A 278 6.59 13.32 -14.23
C ASP A 278 5.19 12.81 -14.54
N ILE A 279 4.40 12.60 -13.49
CA ILE A 279 3.02 12.12 -13.56
C ILE A 279 2.12 12.99 -12.69
N VAL A 280 0.84 13.03 -13.06
CA VAL A 280 -0.16 13.86 -12.39
C VAL A 280 -1.02 12.99 -11.46
N GLY A 281 -1.16 13.42 -10.21
CA GLY A 281 -1.96 12.75 -9.21
C GLY A 281 -1.86 13.38 -7.82
N PRO A 282 -2.55 12.81 -6.82
CA PRO A 282 -2.42 13.18 -5.42
C PRO A 282 -1.00 12.86 -4.91
N ARG A 283 -0.55 13.52 -3.84
CA ARG A 283 0.64 13.09 -3.09
C ARG A 283 0.39 11.67 -2.58
N LEU A 284 1.37 10.77 -2.75
CA LEU A 284 1.24 9.38 -2.37
C LEU A 284 2.20 9.03 -1.23
N TYR A 285 1.63 8.59 -0.12
CA TYR A 285 2.34 7.88 0.95
C TYR A 285 1.94 6.41 0.90
N SER A 286 2.81 5.50 1.34
CA SER A 286 2.51 4.07 1.32
C SER A 286 3.16 3.35 2.50
N VAL A 287 2.50 2.30 2.99
CA VAL A 287 3.08 1.32 3.92
C VAL A 287 4.04 0.35 3.22
N GLY A 288 4.05 0.34 1.88
CA GLY A 288 4.70 -0.69 1.08
C GLY A 288 3.97 -2.03 1.20
N ASP A 289 4.70 -3.14 1.17
CA ASP A 289 4.10 -4.47 1.28
C ASP A 289 3.47 -4.67 2.68
N PRO A 290 2.16 -4.94 2.80
CA PRO A 290 1.52 -5.25 4.08
C PRO A 290 2.08 -6.54 4.71
N MET A 291 2.09 -6.61 6.04
CA MET A 291 2.71 -7.70 6.78
C MET A 291 1.69 -8.78 7.14
N PHE A 292 1.61 -9.84 6.33
CA PHE A 292 0.74 -10.99 6.57
C PHE A 292 1.32 -11.94 7.62
N ILE A 293 0.91 -11.80 8.87
CA ILE A 293 1.52 -12.58 9.96
C ILE A 293 0.94 -14.00 10.07
N THR A 294 -0.34 -14.21 9.76
CA THR A 294 -0.92 -15.55 9.63
C THR A 294 -0.78 -16.04 8.20
N LYS A 295 -0.56 -17.36 8.01
CA LYS A 295 -0.43 -18.01 6.69
C LYS A 295 -1.79 -18.15 5.98
N TYR A 296 -2.50 -17.04 5.80
CA TYR A 296 -3.73 -16.95 5.00
C TYR A 296 -3.40 -16.79 3.51
N ARG A 297 -2.50 -15.85 3.18
CA ARG A 297 -1.90 -15.71 1.85
C ARG A 297 -0.45 -16.18 1.91
N SER A 298 -0.25 -17.46 1.58
CA SER A 298 1.00 -18.20 1.81
C SER A 298 2.25 -17.42 1.35
N LYS A 299 2.21 -16.76 0.19
CA LYS A 299 3.37 -16.09 -0.42
C LYS A 299 3.68 -14.69 0.10
N MET A 300 2.71 -14.04 0.76
CA MET A 300 2.93 -12.75 1.41
C MET A 300 3.23 -12.90 2.91
N HIS A 301 3.20 -14.13 3.40
CA HIS A 301 3.41 -14.43 4.81
C HIS A 301 4.78 -13.92 5.30
N ARG A 302 4.75 -13.24 6.44
CA ARG A 302 5.89 -12.70 7.17
C ARG A 302 5.83 -13.23 8.61
N PRO A 303 6.52 -14.34 8.93
CA PRO A 303 6.46 -14.90 10.27
C PRO A 303 7.14 -13.95 11.26
N ILE A 304 6.48 -13.73 12.40
CA ILE A 304 7.02 -13.00 13.55
C ILE A 304 6.89 -13.90 14.77
N LYS A 305 8.03 -14.43 15.23
CA LYS A 305 8.15 -15.26 16.43
C LYS A 305 8.99 -14.60 17.52
N SER A 306 9.71 -13.53 17.19
CA SER A 306 10.50 -12.72 18.12
C SER A 306 10.51 -11.24 17.73
N LEU A 307 11.11 -10.40 18.58
CA LEU A 307 11.32 -8.99 18.28
C LEU A 307 12.27 -8.79 17.09
N GLU A 308 13.28 -9.64 16.93
CA GLU A 308 14.21 -9.60 15.80
C GLU A 308 13.49 -9.82 14.47
N ASP A 309 12.56 -10.78 14.40
CA ASP A 309 11.73 -11.00 13.21
C ASP A 309 10.92 -9.74 12.88
N ALA A 310 10.30 -9.10 13.90
CA ALA A 310 9.53 -7.88 13.70
C ALA A 310 10.41 -6.72 13.23
N LEU A 311 11.58 -6.52 13.83
CA LEU A 311 12.55 -5.51 13.43
C LEU A 311 13.02 -5.70 11.99
N GLU A 312 13.26 -6.94 11.55
CA GLU A 312 13.62 -7.25 10.16
C GLU A 312 12.56 -6.73 9.18
N HIS A 313 11.30 -7.09 9.39
CA HIS A 313 10.19 -6.75 8.49
C HIS A 313 9.84 -5.26 8.52
N VAL A 314 9.78 -4.65 9.69
CA VAL A 314 9.48 -3.20 9.82
C VAL A 314 10.59 -2.38 9.18
N LYS A 315 11.85 -2.73 9.45
CA LYS A 315 12.99 -2.07 8.85
C LYS A 315 13.01 -2.25 7.33
N PHE A 316 12.54 -3.39 6.80
CA PHE A 316 12.48 -3.62 5.36
C PHE A 316 11.61 -2.55 4.69
N ASN A 317 10.39 -2.34 5.18
CA ASN A 317 9.49 -1.33 4.61
C ASN A 317 10.04 0.10 4.86
N LYS A 318 10.58 0.38 6.06
CA LYS A 318 11.20 1.67 6.39
C LYS A 318 12.34 2.03 5.44
N ASP A 319 13.22 1.09 5.12
CA ASP A 319 14.37 1.32 4.24
C ASP A 319 13.92 1.65 2.79
N HIS A 320 12.71 1.26 2.39
CA HIS A 320 12.11 1.64 1.10
C HIS A 320 11.41 3.00 1.13
N GLY A 321 11.21 3.62 2.30
CA GLY A 321 10.61 4.94 2.45
C GLY A 321 9.32 4.97 3.26
N ALA A 322 8.81 3.81 3.73
CA ALA A 322 7.57 3.74 4.48
C ALA A 322 7.63 4.57 5.78
N LYS A 323 6.53 5.28 6.08
CA LYS A 323 6.33 6.04 7.34
C LYS A 323 5.35 5.36 8.30
N ALA A 324 4.71 4.30 7.85
CA ALA A 324 3.93 3.37 8.64
C ALA A 324 4.11 1.95 8.10
N VAL A 325 3.81 0.93 8.90
CA VAL A 325 3.64 -0.45 8.44
C VAL A 325 2.20 -0.91 8.68
N LYS A 326 1.71 -1.82 7.84
CA LYS A 326 0.38 -2.41 7.98
C LYS A 326 0.49 -3.82 8.56
N ASP A 327 -0.09 -4.03 9.74
CA ASP A 327 -0.34 -5.33 10.35
C ASP A 327 -1.55 -5.98 9.68
N TYR A 328 -1.35 -7.11 9.01
CA TYR A 328 -2.42 -7.82 8.30
C TYR A 328 -2.52 -9.27 8.78
N SER A 329 -3.73 -9.67 9.18
CA SER A 329 -4.06 -11.02 9.66
C SER A 329 -3.10 -11.52 10.74
N ASN A 330 -2.94 -10.78 11.85
CA ASN A 330 -2.06 -11.17 12.95
C ASN A 330 -2.86 -11.63 14.17
N HIS A 331 -3.16 -12.92 14.24
CA HIS A 331 -4.01 -13.48 15.29
C HIS A 331 -3.25 -13.74 16.61
N THR A 332 -1.93 -13.73 16.59
CA THR A 332 -1.11 -13.95 17.79
C THR A 332 -0.78 -12.63 18.49
N ARG A 333 -1.17 -12.48 19.77
CA ARG A 333 -0.90 -11.25 20.52
C ARG A 333 0.60 -10.97 20.70
N SER A 334 1.42 -11.99 20.94
CA SER A 334 2.88 -11.81 21.02
C SER A 334 3.46 -11.24 19.73
N GLY A 335 3.03 -11.73 18.57
CA GLY A 335 3.42 -11.18 17.27
C GLY A 335 3.05 -9.70 17.11
N ARG A 336 1.84 -9.30 17.55
CA ARG A 336 1.40 -7.89 17.56
C ARG A 336 2.25 -7.02 18.48
N GLN A 337 2.59 -7.51 19.67
CA GLN A 337 3.44 -6.79 20.63
C GLN A 337 4.87 -6.62 20.12
N TYR A 338 5.45 -7.65 19.49
CA TYR A 338 6.75 -7.51 18.83
C TYR A 338 6.71 -6.49 17.69
N LEU A 339 5.62 -6.45 16.91
CA LEU A 339 5.46 -5.50 15.83
C LEU A 339 5.30 -4.06 16.34
N ALA A 340 4.51 -3.85 17.40
CA ALA A 340 4.36 -2.56 18.06
C ALA A 340 5.69 -2.07 18.64
N GLU A 341 6.44 -2.94 19.33
CA GLU A 341 7.74 -2.59 19.90
C GLU A 341 8.79 -2.30 18.82
N ALA A 342 8.85 -3.10 17.75
CA ALA A 342 9.73 -2.83 16.61
C ALA A 342 9.40 -1.49 15.94
N SER A 343 8.11 -1.17 15.78
CA SER A 343 7.63 0.09 15.21
C SER A 343 8.02 1.28 16.09
N ARG A 344 7.85 1.15 17.41
CA ARG A 344 8.28 2.14 18.41
C ARG A 344 9.79 2.39 18.36
N GLN A 345 10.62 1.32 18.35
CA GLN A 345 12.08 1.45 18.29
C GLN A 345 12.56 2.10 16.98
N LEU A 346 11.86 1.83 15.88
CA LEU A 346 12.19 2.37 14.56
C LEU A 346 11.51 3.71 14.27
N GLY A 347 10.68 4.23 15.17
CA GLY A 347 9.98 5.51 15.00
C GLY A 347 9.08 5.53 13.77
N ILE A 348 8.33 4.46 13.56
CA ILE A 348 7.40 4.29 12.44
C ILE A 348 6.01 3.95 12.97
N ASN A 349 4.97 4.48 12.34
CA ASN A 349 3.58 4.19 12.73
C ASN A 349 3.21 2.74 12.42
N ILE A 350 2.19 2.22 13.11
CA ILE A 350 1.66 0.87 12.89
C ILE A 350 0.14 0.95 12.73
N ILE A 351 -0.32 0.53 11.56
CA ILE A 351 -1.71 0.56 11.16
C ILE A 351 -2.23 -0.88 11.16
N SER A 352 -3.39 -1.13 11.76
CA SER A 352 -3.99 -2.46 11.84
C SER A 352 -5.05 -2.68 10.76
N GLU A 353 -5.18 -3.93 10.34
CA GLU A 353 -6.39 -4.45 9.70
C GLU A 353 -7.38 -4.91 10.78
N SER A 354 -8.58 -4.32 10.84
CA SER A 354 -9.53 -4.65 11.92
C SER A 354 -10.13 -6.06 11.80
N PHE A 355 -10.47 -6.49 10.59
CA PHE A 355 -11.31 -7.67 10.31
C PHE A 355 -12.67 -7.70 11.03
N GLY A 356 -13.15 -6.59 11.60
CA GLY A 356 -14.37 -6.61 12.42
C GLY A 356 -14.23 -7.51 13.65
N ASN A 357 -13.01 -7.65 14.18
CA ASN A 357 -12.70 -8.55 15.30
C ASN A 357 -12.42 -7.73 16.57
N PRO A 358 -13.41 -7.51 17.44
CA PRO A 358 -13.25 -6.59 18.56
C PRO A 358 -12.29 -7.10 19.62
N GLN A 359 -12.20 -8.42 19.84
CA GLN A 359 -11.23 -8.98 20.79
C GLN A 359 -9.79 -8.68 20.36
N MET A 360 -9.50 -8.81 19.06
CA MET A 360 -8.20 -8.44 18.51
C MET A 360 -7.97 -6.93 18.57
N ASN A 361 -8.95 -6.12 18.15
CA ASN A 361 -8.79 -4.66 18.09
C ASN A 361 -8.58 -4.03 19.46
N MET A 362 -9.30 -4.50 20.49
CA MET A 362 -9.10 -4.05 21.87
C MET A 362 -7.66 -4.30 22.34
N THR A 363 -7.07 -5.45 21.98
CA THR A 363 -5.66 -5.70 22.30
C THR A 363 -4.69 -4.87 21.46
N GLN A 364 -4.99 -4.61 20.18
CA GLN A 364 -4.16 -3.72 19.34
C GLN A 364 -4.12 -2.29 19.91
N ILE A 365 -5.25 -1.78 20.40
CA ILE A 365 -5.33 -0.47 21.06
C ILE A 365 -4.44 -0.46 22.31
N VAL A 366 -4.54 -1.48 23.17
CA VAL A 366 -3.72 -1.60 24.39
C VAL A 366 -2.23 -1.79 24.08
N ASP A 367 -1.90 -2.55 23.04
CA ASP A 367 -0.52 -2.85 22.65
C ASP A 367 0.16 -1.64 21.96
N GLY A 368 -0.57 -0.55 21.72
CA GLY A 368 -0.02 0.74 21.27
C GLY A 368 -0.07 0.95 19.75
N PHE A 369 -1.04 0.36 19.06
CA PHE A 369 -1.21 0.62 17.64
C PHE A 369 -1.63 2.07 17.38
N THR A 370 -1.14 2.66 16.28
CA THR A 370 -1.43 4.07 15.97
C THR A 370 -2.69 4.23 15.15
N GLY A 371 -2.98 3.29 14.24
CA GLY A 371 -4.16 3.34 13.36
C GLY A 371 -4.96 2.05 13.35
N LEU A 372 -6.27 2.17 13.21
CA LEU A 372 -7.20 1.06 12.95
C LEU A 372 -7.95 1.32 11.65
N GLU A 373 -7.76 0.44 10.67
CA GLU A 373 -8.52 0.45 9.43
C GLU A 373 -9.76 -0.42 9.58
N HIS A 374 -10.84 0.00 8.91
CA HIS A 374 -12.18 -0.55 8.99
C HIS A 374 -12.81 -0.44 10.38
N THR A 375 -14.00 -1.01 10.50
CA THR A 375 -14.83 -0.97 11.71
C THR A 375 -14.47 -2.10 12.66
N MET A 376 -14.45 -1.84 13.97
CA MET A 376 -14.17 -2.86 15.01
C MET A 376 -15.16 -4.03 15.01
N GLY A 377 -16.35 -3.85 14.45
CA GLY A 377 -17.40 -4.86 14.47
C GLY A 377 -18.00 -5.06 15.86
N LEU A 378 -18.02 -4.01 16.67
CA LEU A 378 -18.57 -3.98 18.01
C LEU A 378 -19.56 -2.84 18.09
N GLU A 379 -20.82 -3.14 17.80
CA GLU A 379 -21.89 -2.16 17.86
C GLU A 379 -23.03 -2.71 18.75
N PRO A 380 -23.45 -2.01 19.82
CA PRO A 380 -23.00 -0.68 20.24
C PRO A 380 -21.67 -0.69 21.04
N ILE A 381 -20.97 0.46 21.02
CA ILE A 381 -19.79 0.70 21.86
C ILE A 381 -20.19 1.38 23.18
N TYR A 382 -19.76 0.81 24.31
CA TYR A 382 -20.01 1.32 25.67
C TYR A 382 -18.89 2.23 26.18
N ASN A 383 -19.11 2.87 27.34
CA ASN A 383 -18.24 3.93 27.84
C ASN A 383 -16.82 3.44 28.18
N ASP A 384 -16.67 2.21 28.64
CA ASP A 384 -15.37 1.57 28.91
C ASP A 384 -14.46 1.56 27.68
N VAL A 385 -14.98 1.13 26.53
CA VAL A 385 -14.25 1.13 25.25
C VAL A 385 -13.99 2.57 24.78
N ILE A 386 -14.95 3.49 24.96
CA ILE A 386 -14.76 4.91 24.62
C ILE A 386 -13.61 5.51 25.44
N GLN A 387 -13.57 5.26 26.76
CA GLN A 387 -12.47 5.75 27.60
C GLN A 387 -11.12 5.18 27.15
N LEU A 388 -11.06 3.88 26.82
CA LEU A 388 -9.83 3.28 26.30
C LEU A 388 -9.35 3.99 25.04
N LEU A 389 -10.23 4.19 24.05
CA LEU A 389 -9.90 4.85 22.79
C LEU A 389 -9.41 6.30 23.03
N LYS A 390 -10.08 7.06 23.89
CA LYS A 390 -9.68 8.44 24.23
C LYS A 390 -8.25 8.52 24.78
N HIS A 391 -7.81 7.53 25.55
CA HIS A 391 -6.47 7.49 26.11
C HIS A 391 -5.39 6.96 25.15
N SER A 392 -5.78 6.22 24.11
CA SER A 392 -4.83 5.64 23.13
C SER A 392 -4.28 6.64 22.10
N LYS A 393 -5.01 7.74 21.82
CA LYS A 393 -4.75 8.67 20.71
C LYS A 393 -4.68 8.01 19.32
N LEU A 394 -5.15 6.78 19.18
CA LEU A 394 -5.25 6.08 17.91
C LEU A 394 -6.28 6.77 17.00
N GLY A 395 -6.02 6.75 15.70
CA GLY A 395 -6.97 7.16 14.68
C GLY A 395 -7.70 5.97 14.07
N ILE A 396 -8.96 6.17 13.70
CA ILE A 396 -9.81 5.14 13.08
C ILE A 396 -10.18 5.58 11.67
N THR A 397 -9.91 4.73 10.69
CA THR A 397 -10.31 4.92 9.30
C THR A 397 -11.37 3.85 8.98
N PRO A 398 -12.67 4.14 9.17
CA PRO A 398 -13.71 3.11 9.21
C PRO A 398 -14.06 2.51 7.85
N THR A 399 -13.74 3.19 6.76
CA THR A 399 -14.07 2.78 5.38
C THR A 399 -15.52 2.32 5.25
N LEU A 400 -16.51 3.16 5.61
CA LEU A 400 -17.93 2.82 5.53
C LEU A 400 -18.38 2.31 4.15
N ILE A 401 -17.63 2.66 3.11
CA ILE A 401 -17.76 2.13 1.76
C ILE A 401 -17.59 0.59 1.70
N VAL A 402 -16.77 0.00 2.58
CA VAL A 402 -16.53 -1.45 2.77
C VAL A 402 -16.63 -1.81 4.26
N VAL A 403 -17.73 -2.45 4.64
CA VAL A 403 -17.95 -2.90 6.03
C VAL A 403 -17.88 -4.43 6.12
N TYR A 404 -17.33 -4.95 7.21
CA TYR A 404 -17.15 -6.39 7.39
C TYR A 404 -18.42 -7.14 7.85
N ASN A 405 -19.34 -6.46 8.55
CA ASN A 405 -20.43 -7.11 9.28
C ASN A 405 -21.82 -6.90 8.64
N GLY A 406 -21.88 -6.42 7.40
CA GLY A 406 -23.13 -6.19 6.69
C GLY A 406 -22.89 -5.73 5.24
N PRO A 407 -23.95 -5.30 4.53
CA PRO A 407 -23.82 -4.75 3.19
C PRO A 407 -22.88 -3.53 3.16
N SER A 408 -21.89 -3.57 2.27
CA SER A 408 -20.96 -2.46 2.00
C SER A 408 -21.69 -1.18 1.60
N GLY A 409 -21.24 -0.02 2.11
CA GLY A 409 -21.87 1.27 1.82
C GLY A 409 -21.92 1.63 0.33
N GLU A 410 -20.95 1.17 -0.47
CA GLU A 410 -20.97 1.36 -1.93
C GLU A 410 -22.22 0.79 -2.62
N THR A 411 -22.83 -0.25 -2.04
CA THR A 411 -24.01 -0.90 -2.63
C THR A 411 -25.21 0.04 -2.69
N TYR A 412 -25.35 0.95 -1.71
CA TYR A 412 -26.36 2.01 -1.73
C TYR A 412 -26.21 2.87 -3.00
N PHE A 413 -25.00 3.36 -3.27
CA PHE A 413 -24.74 4.20 -4.45
C PHE A 413 -24.91 3.43 -5.76
N HIS A 414 -24.55 2.14 -5.79
CA HIS A 414 -24.83 1.29 -6.95
C HIS A 414 -26.35 1.13 -7.21
N GLN A 415 -27.18 1.16 -6.17
CA GLN A 415 -28.65 1.07 -6.28
C GLN A 415 -29.30 2.41 -6.66
N THR A 416 -28.72 3.53 -6.23
CA THR A 416 -29.34 4.87 -6.34
C THR A 416 -28.75 5.73 -7.46
N GLU A 417 -27.54 5.44 -7.93
CA GLU A 417 -26.83 6.23 -8.94
C GLU A 417 -26.69 5.51 -10.29
N ARG A 418 -26.66 6.30 -11.37
CA ARG A 418 -26.44 5.82 -12.74
C ARG A 418 -24.99 6.03 -13.16
N LEU A 419 -24.07 5.30 -12.54
CA LEU A 419 -22.61 5.47 -12.74
C LEU A 419 -22.18 5.43 -14.21
N TRP A 420 -22.81 4.56 -15.00
CA TRP A 420 -22.54 4.38 -16.44
C TRP A 420 -23.00 5.56 -17.32
N GLU A 421 -23.62 6.59 -16.73
CA GLU A 421 -24.04 7.83 -17.39
C GLU A 421 -23.33 9.07 -16.82
N ASP A 422 -22.55 8.92 -15.75
CA ASP A 422 -21.80 10.03 -15.18
C ASP A 422 -20.65 10.45 -16.13
N LYS A 423 -20.78 11.66 -16.68
CA LYS A 423 -19.84 12.20 -17.68
C LYS A 423 -18.42 12.36 -17.15
N LYS A 424 -18.27 12.61 -15.84
CA LYS A 424 -16.97 12.81 -15.18
C LYS A 424 -16.30 11.45 -14.92
N LEU A 425 -17.03 10.45 -14.42
CA LEU A 425 -16.52 9.09 -14.25
C LEU A 425 -16.10 8.48 -15.59
N LEU A 426 -16.89 8.70 -16.65
CA LEU A 426 -16.59 8.21 -18.00
C LEU A 426 -15.33 8.83 -18.63
N GLN A 427 -14.71 9.84 -18.02
CA GLN A 427 -13.37 10.32 -18.43
C GLN A 427 -12.23 9.40 -17.95
N PHE A 428 -12.49 8.56 -16.95
CA PHE A 428 -11.46 7.74 -16.28
C PHE A 428 -11.75 6.24 -16.32
N PHE A 429 -13.03 5.87 -16.31
CA PHE A 429 -13.47 4.48 -16.32
C PHE A 429 -14.08 4.12 -17.66
N ARG A 430 -13.90 2.87 -18.06
CA ARG A 430 -14.61 2.37 -19.24
C ARG A 430 -16.08 2.18 -18.90
N LYS A 431 -16.96 2.54 -19.83
CA LYS A 431 -18.41 2.41 -19.64
C LYS A 431 -18.83 0.97 -19.30
N ASP A 432 -18.19 -0.03 -19.89
CA ASP A 432 -18.52 -1.44 -19.65
C ASP A 432 -18.12 -1.93 -18.26
N GLU A 433 -17.10 -1.33 -17.63
CA GLU A 433 -16.76 -1.59 -16.22
C GLU A 433 -17.88 -1.07 -15.31
N LEU A 434 -18.35 0.16 -15.55
CA LEU A 434 -19.44 0.78 -14.77
C LEU A 434 -20.80 0.08 -14.98
N ILE A 435 -21.06 -0.42 -16.20
CA ILE A 435 -22.28 -1.18 -16.49
C ILE A 435 -22.38 -2.47 -15.65
N ARG A 436 -21.26 -3.06 -15.22
CA ARG A 436 -21.29 -4.25 -14.34
C ARG A 436 -21.88 -3.93 -12.97
N LEU A 437 -21.76 -2.69 -12.50
CA LEU A 437 -22.27 -2.23 -11.21
C LEU A 437 -23.79 -1.94 -11.24
N ARG A 438 -24.42 -1.88 -12.43
CA ARG A 438 -25.85 -1.53 -12.59
C ARG A 438 -26.84 -2.54 -12.01
N ARG A 439 -26.36 -3.70 -11.58
CA ARG A 439 -27.16 -4.80 -11.00
C ARG A 439 -26.59 -5.19 -9.65
N PRO A 440 -26.56 -4.27 -8.67
CA PRO A 440 -26.11 -4.62 -7.33
C PRO A 440 -27.13 -5.57 -6.69
N PRO A 441 -26.73 -6.35 -5.67
CA PRO A 441 -27.69 -6.92 -4.73
C PRO A 441 -28.60 -5.81 -4.19
N PHE A 442 -29.90 -6.10 -4.05
CA PHE A 442 -30.84 -5.17 -3.46
C PHE A 442 -30.87 -5.35 -1.95
N TYR A 443 -30.72 -4.24 -1.22
CA TYR A 443 -30.89 -4.16 0.23
C TYR A 443 -32.01 -3.18 0.57
N TRP A 444 -32.79 -3.50 1.60
CA TRP A 444 -33.77 -2.57 2.15
C TRP A 444 -33.06 -1.45 2.93
N GLU A 445 -33.77 -0.35 3.19
CA GLU A 445 -33.18 0.82 3.86
C GLU A 445 -32.62 0.47 5.25
N ASP A 446 -33.31 -0.41 5.98
CA ASP A 446 -32.94 -0.95 7.28
C ASP A 446 -31.79 -1.98 7.23
N ASP A 447 -31.47 -2.52 6.06
CA ASP A 447 -30.32 -3.42 5.84
C ASP A 447 -29.02 -2.65 5.52
N HIS A 448 -29.07 -1.32 5.31
CA HIS A 448 -27.89 -0.49 5.07
C HIS A 448 -27.04 -0.30 6.33
N TYR A 449 -26.21 -1.32 6.61
CA TYR A 449 -25.41 -1.44 7.83
C TYR A 449 -24.45 -0.26 8.08
N SER A 450 -23.97 0.41 7.02
CA SER A 450 -23.10 1.59 7.11
C SER A 450 -23.72 2.74 7.92
N ALA A 451 -25.04 2.93 7.86
CA ALA A 451 -25.73 3.97 8.64
C ALA A 451 -25.77 3.63 10.14
N GLN A 452 -26.02 2.37 10.49
CA GLN A 452 -25.96 1.90 11.88
C GLN A 452 -24.54 2.04 12.45
N MET A 453 -23.53 1.64 11.67
CA MET A 453 -22.13 1.84 12.00
C MET A 453 -21.81 3.33 12.20
N GLY A 454 -22.30 4.18 11.29
CA GLY A 454 -22.15 5.63 11.35
C GLY A 454 -22.64 6.22 12.68
N LYS A 455 -23.76 5.74 13.25
CA LYS A 455 -24.24 6.19 14.57
C LYS A 455 -23.25 5.88 15.69
N THR A 456 -22.64 4.70 15.66
CA THR A 456 -21.59 4.32 16.61
C THR A 456 -20.35 5.19 16.43
N LEU A 457 -19.90 5.40 15.19
CA LEU A 457 -18.77 6.27 14.88
C LEU A 457 -19.02 7.71 15.30
N LYS A 458 -20.25 8.23 15.15
CA LYS A 458 -20.63 9.57 15.60
C LYS A 458 -20.46 9.72 17.10
N LYS A 459 -20.87 8.71 17.87
CA LYS A 459 -20.64 8.66 19.32
C LYS A 459 -19.14 8.72 19.67
N LEU A 460 -18.28 8.05 18.90
CA LEU A 460 -16.83 8.13 19.08
C LEU A 460 -16.29 9.53 18.75
N TYR A 461 -16.68 10.07 17.60
CA TYR A 461 -16.29 11.41 17.15
C TYR A 461 -16.68 12.49 18.16
N ASP A 462 -17.91 12.46 18.68
CA ASP A 462 -18.40 13.39 19.71
C ASP A 462 -17.64 13.29 21.03
N ASN A 463 -17.00 12.15 21.29
CA ASN A 463 -16.13 11.94 22.44
C ASN A 463 -14.65 12.29 22.18
N GLY A 464 -14.35 12.88 21.01
CA GLY A 464 -13.02 13.37 20.64
C GLY A 464 -12.10 12.32 20.04
N ILE A 465 -12.60 11.12 19.70
CA ILE A 465 -11.83 10.11 18.96
C ILE A 465 -11.67 10.61 17.52
N LYS A 466 -10.45 10.53 16.99
CA LYS A 466 -10.14 10.95 15.63
C LYS A 466 -10.55 9.90 14.62
N LEU A 467 -11.40 10.33 13.69
CA LEU A 467 -11.79 9.55 12.52
C LEU A 467 -11.15 10.14 11.27
N HIS A 468 -10.80 9.28 10.32
CA HIS A 468 -10.28 9.67 9.01
C HIS A 468 -11.20 9.16 7.90
N MET A 469 -11.21 9.85 6.77
CA MET A 469 -11.83 9.33 5.55
C MET A 469 -10.91 8.31 4.89
N GLY A 470 -11.47 7.18 4.45
CA GLY A 470 -10.76 6.18 3.66
C GLY A 470 -11.66 5.58 2.58
N ALA A 471 -11.31 5.76 1.30
CA ALA A 471 -12.17 5.37 0.18
C ALA A 471 -12.02 3.91 -0.24
N HIS A 472 -10.98 3.21 0.22
CA HIS A 472 -10.67 1.78 -0.03
C HIS A 472 -10.47 1.38 -1.52
N GLY A 473 -10.75 2.27 -2.47
CA GLY A 473 -10.36 2.13 -3.87
C GLY A 473 -11.13 1.10 -4.68
N GLN A 474 -12.41 0.87 -4.40
CA GLN A 474 -13.30 0.20 -5.37
C GLN A 474 -13.64 1.15 -6.53
N MET A 475 -13.72 2.45 -6.24
CA MET A 475 -14.07 3.50 -7.20
C MET A 475 -13.18 4.74 -7.00
N MET A 476 -12.05 4.81 -7.72
CA MET A 476 -11.17 5.98 -7.68
C MET A 476 -11.91 7.27 -8.04
N GLY A 477 -11.66 8.31 -7.25
CA GLY A 477 -12.33 9.59 -7.33
C GLY A 477 -13.61 9.62 -6.51
N VAL A 478 -14.70 9.10 -7.07
CA VAL A 478 -16.03 9.22 -6.45
C VAL A 478 -16.15 8.50 -5.11
N GLY A 479 -15.40 7.42 -4.87
CA GLY A 479 -15.45 6.68 -3.60
C GLY A 479 -15.13 7.53 -2.37
N ALA A 480 -14.27 8.54 -2.50
CA ALA A 480 -13.98 9.49 -1.41
C ALA A 480 -15.20 10.35 -1.06
N HIS A 481 -16.01 10.72 -2.05
CA HIS A 481 -17.26 11.48 -1.84
C HIS A 481 -18.35 10.60 -1.25
N TRP A 482 -18.44 9.35 -1.69
CA TRP A 482 -19.33 8.37 -1.08
C TRP A 482 -19.02 8.12 0.39
N GLU A 483 -17.75 7.97 0.76
CA GLU A 483 -17.35 7.83 2.16
C GLU A 483 -17.77 9.05 3.00
N MET A 484 -17.58 10.27 2.46
CA MET A 484 -18.03 11.50 3.12
C MET A 484 -19.55 11.55 3.28
N GLU A 485 -20.31 11.15 2.28
CA GLU A 485 -21.79 11.09 2.34
C GLU A 485 -22.26 10.03 3.34
N LEU A 486 -21.61 8.86 3.38
CA LEU A 486 -21.93 7.79 4.34
C LEU A 486 -21.75 8.22 5.80
N PHE A 487 -20.79 9.10 6.11
CA PHE A 487 -20.73 9.70 7.44
C PHE A 487 -22.02 10.47 7.76
N THR A 488 -22.59 11.21 6.81
CA THR A 488 -23.83 11.97 7.06
C THR A 488 -25.04 11.07 7.36
N HIS A 489 -25.10 9.87 6.76
CA HIS A 489 -26.12 8.86 7.08
C HIS A 489 -26.04 8.40 8.54
N GLY A 490 -24.84 8.45 9.14
CA GLY A 490 -24.58 8.18 10.55
C GLY A 490 -24.93 9.32 11.52
N GLY A 491 -25.39 10.47 11.02
CA GLY A 491 -25.72 11.66 11.81
C GLY A 491 -24.58 12.66 11.98
N PHE A 492 -23.51 12.55 11.19
CA PHE A 492 -22.47 13.58 11.11
C PHE A 492 -22.99 14.79 10.32
N SER A 493 -22.57 15.99 10.70
CA SER A 493 -22.85 17.17 9.86
C SER A 493 -21.92 17.17 8.63
N ASN A 494 -22.30 17.92 7.59
CA ASN A 494 -21.43 18.11 6.41
C ASN A 494 -20.06 18.68 6.80
N TYR A 495 -20.00 19.54 7.82
CA TYR A 495 -18.72 20.05 8.32
C TYR A 495 -17.88 18.93 8.93
N ASP A 496 -18.48 18.06 9.75
CA ASP A 496 -17.76 16.95 10.38
C ASP A 496 -17.19 16.00 9.32
N ALA A 497 -17.96 15.68 8.27
CA ALA A 497 -17.49 14.86 7.16
C ALA A 497 -16.29 15.50 6.42
N ILE A 498 -16.31 16.82 6.19
CA ILE A 498 -15.18 17.55 5.58
C ILE A 498 -13.97 17.56 6.51
N GLU A 499 -14.15 17.77 7.82
CA GLU A 499 -13.05 17.75 8.81
C GLU A 499 -12.38 16.37 8.87
N ILE A 500 -13.18 15.29 8.83
CA ILE A 500 -12.72 13.90 8.76
C ILE A 500 -11.94 13.62 7.48
N ALA A 501 -12.37 14.20 6.34
CA ALA A 501 -11.73 14.04 5.04
C ALA A 501 -10.52 14.96 4.81
N THR A 502 -10.19 15.86 5.75
CA THR A 502 -9.10 16.82 5.62
C THR A 502 -8.18 16.78 6.84
N ILE A 503 -8.30 17.75 7.74
CA ILE A 503 -7.33 18.02 8.81
C ILE A 503 -7.09 16.82 9.73
N ASN A 504 -8.08 15.95 9.96
CA ASN A 504 -7.90 14.78 10.83
C ASN A 504 -6.87 13.80 10.25
N GLY A 505 -6.92 13.51 8.94
CA GLY A 505 -5.96 12.63 8.28
C GLY A 505 -4.55 13.24 8.26
N PHE A 506 -4.44 14.54 7.91
CA PHE A 506 -3.15 15.22 7.94
C PHE A 506 -2.52 15.22 9.34
N ALA A 507 -3.29 15.52 10.38
CA ALA A 507 -2.79 15.54 11.76
C ALA A 507 -2.36 14.14 12.25
N HIS A 508 -3.12 13.10 11.91
CA HIS A 508 -2.76 11.72 12.28
C HIS A 508 -1.41 11.28 11.71
N HIS A 509 -1.14 11.69 10.46
CA HIS A 509 0.11 11.38 9.78
C HIS A 509 1.22 12.42 9.97
N GLY A 510 1.00 13.43 10.84
CA GLY A 510 1.98 14.46 11.17
C GLY A 510 2.28 15.43 10.03
N LEU A 511 1.30 15.66 9.14
CA LEU A 511 1.39 16.54 7.97
C LEU A 511 0.65 17.87 8.16
N ASP A 512 -0.04 18.06 9.27
CA ASP A 512 -0.88 19.24 9.61
C ASP A 512 -0.10 20.56 9.77
N HIS A 513 1.23 20.50 9.81
CA HIS A 513 2.10 21.67 9.82
C HIS A 513 2.35 22.26 8.42
N VAL A 514 1.98 21.54 7.36
CA VAL A 514 2.18 21.94 5.94
C VAL A 514 0.94 21.78 5.07
N LEU A 515 0.02 20.88 5.44
CA LEU A 515 -1.17 20.54 4.66
C LEU A 515 -2.36 20.34 5.60
N GLY A 516 -3.58 20.55 5.10
CA GLY A 516 -4.81 20.20 5.81
C GLY A 516 -5.65 21.36 6.27
#